data_AF-A0A7V9C525-F1
#
_entry.id   AF-A0A7V9C525-F1
#
_cell.length_a   1.000
_cell.length_b   1.000
_cell.length_c   1.000
_cell.angle_alpha   90.00
_cell.angle_beta   90.00
_cell.angle_gamma   90.00
#
_symmetry.space_group_name_H-M   'P 1'
#
loop_
_entity.id
_entity.type
_entity.pdbx_description
1 polymer ?
#
loop_
_entity_poly.entity_id
_entity_poly.type
_entity_poly.pdbx_seq_one_letter_code
_entity_poly.pdbx_strand_id
1 'polypeptide(L)' 'MKLPLLSGRQVVKTLERLGFAEIHRKGSHVKMKHEDGRMIVFPFHDESIVSH' A
#
# COMPACT_ATOMS: atom_id res chain seq x y z
N MET A 1 15.31 -9.06 -7.54
CA MET A 1 14.39 -8.15 -8.26
C MET A 1 14.34 -6.84 -7.47
N LYS A 2 14.85 -5.74 -8.03
CA LYS A 2 14.84 -4.43 -7.37
C LYS A 2 13.47 -3.80 -7.68
N LEU A 3 12.51 -4.00 -6.79
CA LEU A 3 11.20 -3.36 -6.88
C LEU A 3 11.41 -1.85 -6.68
N PRO A 4 10.68 -1.00 -7.41
CA PRO A 4 10.80 0.45 -7.25
C PRO A 4 10.59 0.82 -5.78
N LEU A 5 11.45 1.72 -5.27
CA LEU A 5 11.47 2.32 -3.92
C LEU A 5 10.22 3.15 -3.60
N LEU A 6 9.03 2.68 -3.96
CA LEU A 6 7.78 3.21 -3.47
C LEU A 6 7.52 2.52 -2.14
N SER A 7 7.86 3.20 -1.04
CA SER A 7 7.55 2.70 0.29
C SER A 7 6.05 2.41 0.36
N GLY A 8 5.62 1.31 0.99
CA GLY A 8 4.20 0.97 1.10
C GLY A 8 3.33 2.14 1.60
N ARG A 9 3.92 3.03 2.41
CA ARG A 9 3.30 4.27 2.91
C ARG A 9 2.98 5.29 1.81
N GLN A 10 3.81 5.42 0.78
CA GLN A 10 3.54 6.27 -0.37
C GLN A 10 2.41 5.67 -1.23
N VAL A 11 2.36 4.35 -1.35
CA VAL A 11 1.28 3.65 -2.07
C VAL A 11 -0.06 3.89 -1.37
N VAL A 12 -0.13 3.67 -0.05
CA VAL A 12 -1.34 3.95 0.75
C VAL A 12 -1.79 5.40 0.56
N LYS A 13 -0.89 6.38 0.79
CA LYS A 13 -1.24 7.81 0.64
C LYS A 13 -1.72 8.17 -0.75
N THR A 14 -1.13 7.58 -1.79
CA THR A 14 -1.54 7.83 -3.18
C THR A 14 -2.93 7.26 -3.43
N LEU A 15 -3.19 6.04 -2.97
CA LEU A 15 -4.49 5.39 -3.10
C LEU A 15 -5.57 6.13 -2.29
N GLU A 16 -5.28 6.60 -1.09
CA GLU A 16 -6.17 7.46 -0.30
C GLU A 16 -6.56 8.73 -1.05
N ARG A 17 -5.59 9.41 -1.69
CA ARG A 17 -5.85 10.59 -2.53
C ARG A 17 -6.68 10.29 -3.77
N LEU A 18 -6.63 9.05 -4.26
CA LEU A 18 -7.42 8.57 -5.39
C LEU A 18 -8.81 8.05 -4.94
N GLY A 19 -9.17 8.18 -3.67
CA GLY A 19 -10.49 7.77 -3.14
C GLY A 19 -10.56 6.34 -2.65
N PHE A 20 -9.43 5.63 -2.53
CA PHE A 20 -9.41 4.30 -1.93
C PHE A 20 -9.32 4.41 -0.40
N ALA A 21 -10.08 3.61 0.32
CA ALA A 21 -9.97 3.45 1.76
C ALA A 21 -9.32 2.11 2.10
N GLU A 22 -8.43 2.08 3.09
CA GLU A 22 -7.95 0.81 3.67
C GLU A 22 -9.10 0.10 4.38
N ILE A 23 -9.39 -1.14 3.98
CA ILE A 23 -10.47 -1.95 4.55
C ILE A 23 -9.95 -3.10 5.41
N HIS A 24 -8.71 -3.55 5.19
CA HIS A 24 -8.11 -4.61 5.98
C HIS A 24 -6.59 -4.59 5.84
N ARG A 25 -5.90 -4.99 6.91
CA ARG A 25 -4.45 -5.23 6.91
C ARG A 25 -4.17 -6.53 7.65
N LYS A 26 -3.46 -7.45 6.98
CA LYS A 26 -3.03 -8.72 7.58
C LYS A 26 -1.54 -8.91 7.33
N GLY A 27 -0.75 -8.82 8.40
CA GLY A 27 0.70 -8.87 8.31
C GLY A 27 1.23 -7.78 7.38
N SER A 28 2.08 -8.17 6.43
CA SER A 28 2.63 -7.28 5.42
C SER A 28 1.72 -7.08 4.21
N HIS A 29 0.40 -7.33 4.29
CA HIS A 29 -0.51 -7.09 3.17
C HIS A 29 -1.60 -6.12 3.57
N VAL A 30 -1.78 -5.09 2.75
CA VAL A 30 -2.84 -4.09 2.87
C VAL A 30 -3.86 -4.32 1.78
N LYS A 31 -5.13 -4.20 2.16
CA LYS A 31 -6.27 -4.26 1.26
C LYS A 31 -7.00 -2.92 1.29
N MET A 32 -7.16 -2.31 0.14
CA MET A 32 -7.88 -1.05 -0.04
C MET A 32 -9.05 -1.23 -1.00
N LYS A 33 -10.12 -0.46 -0.80
CA LYS A 33 -11.33 -0.46 -1.63
C LYS A 33 -11.70 0.97 -2.00
N HIS A 34 -12.08 1.18 -3.25
CA HIS A 34 -12.65 2.44 -3.73
C HIS A 34 -14.18 2.32 -3.80
N GLU A 35 -14.88 3.44 -3.70
CA GLU A 35 -16.36 3.48 -3.71
C GLU A 35 -16.96 2.95 -5.02
N ASP A 36 -16.26 3.10 -6.14
CA ASP A 36 -16.62 2.51 -7.45
C ASP A 36 -16.60 0.97 -7.48
N GLY A 37 -16.20 0.31 -6.39
CA GLY A 37 -16.13 -1.14 -6.28
C GLY A 37 -14.75 -1.74 -6.55
N ARG A 38 -13.75 -0.96 -6.98
CA ARG A 38 -12.38 -1.46 -7.16
C ARG A 38 -11.76 -1.87 -5.83
N MET A 39 -10.98 -2.94 -5.85
CA MET A 39 -10.27 -3.45 -4.69
C MET A 39 -8.83 -3.77 -5.05
N ILE A 40 -7.89 -3.33 -4.21
CA ILE A 40 -6.46 -3.51 -4.40
C ILE A 40 -5.91 -4.21 -3.17
N VAL A 41 -5.09 -5.24 -3.38
CA VAL A 41 -4.29 -5.88 -2.34
C VAL A 41 -2.83 -5.75 -2.73
N PHE A 42 -1.99 -5.26 -1.82
CA PHE A 42 -0.57 -5.10 -2.09
C PHE A 42 0.26 -5.38 -0.83
N PRO A 43 1.52 -5.81 -1.01
CA PRO A 43 2.43 -5.97 0.11
C PRO A 43 2.84 -4.59 0.67
N PHE A 44 2.61 -4.39 1.96
CA PHE A 44 3.10 -3.30 2.78
C PHE A 44 4.16 -3.88 3.74
N HIS A 45 5.42 -3.84 3.32
CA HIS A 45 6.53 -4.05 4.24
C HIS A 45 6.88 -2.71 4.87
N ASP A 46 7.04 -2.69 6.20
CA ASP A 46 7.68 -1.57 6.88
C ASP A 46 9.15 -1.62 6.47
N GLU A 47 9.45 -0.98 5.34
CA GLU A 47 10.81 -0.82 4.87
C GLU A 47 11.51 0.11 5.86
N SER A 48 12.04 -0.48 6.94
CA SER A 48 13.17 0.12 7.65
C SER A 48 14.26 0.25 6.60
N ILE A 49 14.39 1.45 6.06
CA ILE A 49 15.45 1.82 5.13
C ILE A 49 16.75 1.67 5.92
N VAL A 50 17.34 0.48 5.93
CA VAL A 50 18.75 0.34 6.27
C VAL A 50 19.51 0.74 5.02
N SER A 51 19.76 2.04 4.92
CA SER A 51 20.77 2.57 4.01
C SER A 51 22.11 1.93 4.42
N HIS A 52 22.68 1.12 3.54
CA HIS A 52 24.10 0.77 3.52
C HIS A 52 24.67 1.25 2.19
#